data_AF-A0A3G8ZWC3-F1
#
_entry.id   AF-A0A3G8ZWC3-F1
#
_cell.length_a   1.000
_cell.length_b   1.000
_cell.length_c   1.000
_cell.angle_alpha   90.00
_cell.angle_beta   90.00
_cell.angle_gamma   90.00
#
_symmetry.space_group_name_H-M   'P 1'
#
loop_
_entity.id
_entity.type
_entity.pdbx_description
1 polymer ?
#
loop_
_entity_poly.entity_id
_entity_poly.type
_entity_poly.pdbx_seq_one_letter_code
_entity_poly.pdbx_strand_id
1 'polypeptide(L)'
;MAGVVRNPLIAATSYLTRSSLSFAADLASAWVKLGESAVGAVTGTRAGPATLRLNMLILCDENGAPLIAPGKLTASINRASNVLLDESGVRVRHVGTRVSGRPAPTAALDPRANKLLLLDELTGRNDFYRSELADFSEAGSLLDVVGKPITAIVVRNIAGQTTGCSLGISADWVIVQASLFDDEAPHSYDETVLAHELGHACNLPHHPDKDNLMFPMSSPPADIRGTSMNKLQSAVLHGNRHVIPGVRH
;
A
#
# COMPACT_ATOMS: atom_id res chain seq x y z
N MET A 1 -11.29 6.55 -33.23
CA MET A 1 -11.88 5.49 -32.37
C MET A 1 -12.74 6.17 -31.33
N ALA A 2 -14.05 5.93 -31.33
CA ALA A 2 -14.97 6.50 -30.35
C ALA A 2 -14.86 5.71 -29.03
N GLY A 3 -14.29 6.32 -28.00
CA GLY A 3 -14.21 5.73 -26.67
C GLY A 3 -15.60 5.64 -26.05
N VAL A 4 -16.00 4.43 -25.64
CA VAL A 4 -17.22 4.20 -24.86
C VAL A 4 -17.06 4.91 -23.51
N VAL A 5 -17.69 6.06 -23.35
CA VAL A 5 -17.75 6.79 -22.07
C VAL A 5 -18.64 5.97 -21.13
N ARG A 6 -18.04 5.21 -20.22
CA ARG A 6 -18.78 4.50 -19.16
C ARG A 6 -19.37 5.53 -18.19
N ASN A 7 -20.64 5.33 -17.82
CA ASN A 7 -21.33 6.21 -16.87
C ASN A 7 -20.60 6.19 -15.50
N PRO A 8 -20.11 7.34 -14.99
CA PRO A 8 -19.30 7.41 -13.78
C PRO A 8 -20.05 6.93 -12.52
N LEU A 9 -21.39 7.04 -12.49
CA LEU A 9 -22.19 6.54 -11.37
C LEU A 9 -22.16 5.01 -11.27
N ILE A 10 -22.30 4.31 -12.40
CA ILE A 10 -22.27 2.84 -12.44
C ILE A 10 -20.88 2.32 -12.01
N ALA A 11 -19.82 3.02 -12.42
CA ALA A 11 -18.46 2.68 -12.03
C ALA A 11 -18.18 2.89 -10.53
N ALA A 12 -18.68 3.98 -9.95
CA ALA A 12 -18.56 4.26 -8.51
C ALA A 12 -19.32 3.23 -7.65
N THR A 13 -20.54 2.84 -8.06
CA THR A 13 -21.30 1.77 -7.37
C THR A 13 -20.57 0.44 -7.48
N SER A 14 -20.06 0.10 -8.66
CA SER A 14 -19.28 -1.13 -8.88
C SER A 14 -18.00 -1.17 -8.04
N TYR A 15 -17.34 -0.03 -7.84
CA TYR A 15 -16.16 0.09 -6.99
C TYR A 15 -16.51 -0.15 -5.51
N LEU A 16 -17.53 0.53 -4.99
CA LEU A 16 -17.97 0.35 -3.60
C LEU A 16 -18.40 -1.08 -3.30
N THR A 17 -19.12 -1.72 -4.24
CA THR A 17 -19.54 -3.12 -4.10
C THR A 17 -18.35 -4.09 -4.15
N ARG A 18 -17.34 -3.84 -4.99
CA ARG A 18 -16.12 -4.67 -5.02
C ARG A 18 -15.30 -4.53 -3.74
N SER A 19 -15.14 -3.30 -3.24
CA SER A 19 -14.43 -3.04 -2.00
C SER A 19 -15.15 -3.65 -0.80
N SER A 20 -16.49 -3.57 -0.72
CA SER A 20 -17.23 -4.20 0.38
C SER A 20 -17.16 -5.73 0.35
N LEU A 21 -17.25 -6.34 -0.84
CA LEU A 21 -17.18 -7.80 -1.00
C LEU A 21 -15.78 -8.36 -0.65
N SER A 22 -14.71 -7.70 -1.11
CA SER A 22 -13.36 -8.14 -0.75
C SER A 22 -13.04 -7.88 0.72
N PHE A 23 -13.50 -6.78 1.30
CA PHE A 23 -13.36 -6.56 2.73
C PHE A 23 -14.07 -7.66 3.52
N ALA A 24 -15.28 -8.06 3.10
CA ALA A 24 -16.01 -9.15 3.73
C ALA A 24 -15.30 -10.51 3.56
N ALA A 25 -14.72 -10.78 2.39
CA ALA A 25 -13.95 -11.99 2.15
C ALA A 25 -12.68 -12.05 3.01
N ASP A 26 -11.95 -10.94 3.12
CA ASP A 26 -10.76 -10.84 3.97
C ASP A 26 -11.12 -10.97 5.45
N LEU A 27 -12.24 -10.38 5.88
CA LEU A 27 -12.76 -10.56 7.23
C LEU A 27 -13.11 -12.02 7.50
N ALA A 28 -13.75 -12.71 6.55
CA ALA A 28 -14.06 -14.13 6.69
C ALA A 28 -12.78 -14.98 6.79
N SER A 29 -11.78 -14.71 5.94
CA SER A 29 -10.46 -15.35 6.01
C SER A 29 -9.74 -15.04 7.33
N ALA A 30 -9.86 -13.81 7.85
CA ALA A 30 -9.32 -13.41 9.13
C ALA A 30 -9.91 -14.23 10.28
N TRP A 31 -11.23 -14.47 10.28
CA TRP A 31 -11.89 -15.31 11.27
C TRP A 31 -11.39 -16.77 11.23
N VAL A 32 -11.19 -17.32 10.03
CA VAL A 32 -10.60 -18.66 9.86
C VAL A 32 -9.18 -18.69 10.44
N LYS A 33 -8.35 -17.68 10.15
CA LYS A 33 -6.97 -17.58 10.64
C LYS A 33 -6.86 -17.40 12.15
N LEU A 34 -7.79 -16.66 12.77
CA LEU A 34 -7.89 -16.57 14.23
C LEU A 34 -8.18 -17.95 14.85
N GLY A 35 -9.08 -18.72 14.23
CA GLY A 35 -9.34 -20.11 14.63
C GLY A 35 -8.10 -21.01 14.50
N GLU A 36 -7.39 -20.95 13.37
CA GLU A 36 -6.16 -21.72 13.14
C GLU A 36 -5.05 -21.36 14.14
N SER A 37 -4.91 -20.08 14.47
CA SER A 37 -3.91 -19.60 15.44
C SER A 37 -4.20 -20.11 16.85
N ALA A 38 -5.48 -20.17 17.23
CA ALA A 38 -5.88 -20.75 18.51
C ALA A 38 -5.55 -22.25 18.58
N VAL A 39 -5.77 -23.00 17.49
CA VAL A 39 -5.39 -24.43 17.40
C VAL A 39 -3.87 -24.60 17.42
N GLY A 40 -3.11 -23.74 16.73
CA GLY A 40 -1.64 -23.74 16.75
C GLY A 40 -1.07 -23.54 18.15
N ALA A 41 -1.65 -22.61 18.92
CA ALA A 41 -1.25 -22.36 20.31
C ALA A 41 -1.49 -23.57 21.22
N VAL A 42 -2.55 -24.34 20.99
CA VAL A 42 -2.88 -25.56 21.74
C VAL A 42 -1.99 -26.74 21.34
N THR A 43 -1.59 -26.82 20.06
CA THR A 43 -0.83 -27.95 19.49
C THR A 43 0.68 -27.78 19.56
N GLY A 44 1.18 -26.59 19.95
CA GLY A 44 2.61 -26.29 20.04
C GLY A 44 3.29 -25.96 18.70
N THR A 45 2.57 -26.07 17.59
CA THR A 45 3.08 -25.70 16.25
C THR A 45 3.17 -24.17 16.11
N ARG A 46 4.36 -23.64 15.85
CA ARG A 46 4.57 -22.22 15.54
C ARG A 46 4.82 -22.05 14.03
N ALA A 47 3.98 -21.25 13.38
CA ALA A 47 4.30 -20.76 12.04
C ALA A 47 5.40 -19.70 12.14
N GLY A 48 6.34 -19.69 11.20
CA GLY A 48 7.24 -18.55 11.02
C GLY A 48 6.48 -17.27 10.61
N PRO A 49 7.17 -16.12 10.53
CA PRO A 49 6.54 -14.88 10.09
C PRO A 49 5.93 -15.03 8.69
N ALA A 50 4.74 -14.44 8.49
CA ALA A 50 4.19 -14.30 7.15
C ALA A 50 4.99 -13.24 6.36
N THR A 51 4.85 -13.22 5.04
CA THR A 51 5.62 -12.32 4.18
C THR A 51 4.71 -11.47 3.29
N LEU A 52 4.92 -10.16 3.31
CA LEU A 52 4.36 -9.22 2.36
C LEU A 52 5.45 -8.74 1.41
N ARG A 53 5.29 -8.93 0.10
CA ARG A 53 6.29 -8.50 -0.90
C ARG A 53 6.04 -7.06 -1.32
N LEU A 54 7.09 -6.24 -1.33
CA LEU A 54 7.05 -4.82 -1.68
C LEU A 54 8.00 -4.50 -2.84
N ASN A 55 7.47 -3.84 -3.86
CA ASN A 55 8.23 -3.17 -4.91
C ASN A 55 8.17 -1.65 -4.72
N MET A 56 9.23 -0.94 -5.09
CA MET A 56 9.23 0.52 -5.15
C MET A 56 9.38 0.99 -6.61
N LEU A 57 8.52 1.90 -7.04
CA LEU A 57 8.62 2.57 -8.33
C LEU A 57 8.81 4.08 -8.09
N ILE A 58 9.98 4.61 -8.41
CA ILE A 58 10.31 6.04 -8.30
C ILE A 58 10.05 6.69 -9.65
N LEU A 59 9.13 7.66 -9.69
CA LEU A 59 8.91 8.43 -10.92
C LEU A 59 10.05 9.42 -11.15
N CYS A 60 10.20 9.84 -12.40
CA CYS A 60 11.05 10.95 -12.76
C CYS A 60 10.20 12.19 -13.03
N ASP A 61 10.73 13.35 -12.68
CA ASP A 61 10.14 14.65 -12.99
C ASP A 61 10.04 14.89 -14.51
N GLU A 62 9.51 16.04 -14.90
CA GLU A 62 9.35 16.43 -16.29
C GLU A 62 10.69 16.54 -17.07
N ASN A 63 11.82 16.67 -16.37
CA ASN A 63 13.16 16.73 -16.95
C ASN A 63 13.85 15.35 -16.98
N GLY A 64 13.20 14.30 -16.46
CA GLY A 64 13.75 12.96 -16.38
C GLY A 64 14.64 12.71 -15.15
N ALA A 65 14.69 13.64 -14.20
CA ALA A 65 15.39 13.45 -12.94
C ALA A 65 14.55 12.63 -11.96
N PRO A 66 15.11 11.63 -11.24
CA PRO A 66 14.37 10.86 -10.25
C PRO A 66 13.91 11.76 -9.11
N LEU A 67 12.67 11.57 -8.65
CA LEU A 67 12.10 12.37 -7.57
C LEU A 67 12.83 12.20 -6.23
N ILE A 68 13.43 11.02 -6.01
CA ILE A 68 14.27 10.75 -4.85
C ILE A 68 15.34 9.71 -5.21
N ALA A 69 16.49 9.78 -4.54
CA ALA A 69 17.50 8.75 -4.64
C ALA A 69 16.99 7.41 -4.03
N PRO A 70 17.16 6.25 -4.69
CA PRO A 70 16.69 4.96 -4.17
C PRO A 70 17.14 4.63 -2.75
N GLY A 71 18.34 5.05 -2.36
CA GLY A 71 18.89 4.79 -1.02
C GLY A 71 18.10 5.42 0.12
N LYS A 72 17.43 6.56 -0.12
CA LYS A 72 16.60 7.27 0.87
C LYS A 72 15.36 6.48 1.28
N LEU A 73 14.91 5.51 0.48
CA LEU A 73 13.76 4.66 0.82
C LEU A 73 14.06 3.63 1.92
N THR A 74 15.33 3.35 2.19
CA THR A 74 15.76 2.23 3.05
C THR A 74 15.20 2.34 4.46
N ALA A 75 15.22 3.54 5.06
CA ALA A 75 14.77 3.76 6.42
C ALA A 75 13.27 3.42 6.56
N SER A 76 12.43 3.96 5.67
CA SER A 76 10.99 3.72 5.72
C SER A 76 10.60 2.29 5.34
N ILE A 77 11.32 1.62 4.43
CA ILE A 77 11.12 0.19 4.14
C ILE A 77 11.41 -0.66 5.38
N ASN A 78 12.54 -0.40 6.05
CA ASN A 78 12.90 -1.10 7.28
C ASN A 78 11.89 -0.82 8.40
N ARG A 79 11.45 0.43 8.54
CA ARG A 79 10.42 0.82 9.50
C ARG A 79 9.12 0.09 9.24
N ALA A 80 8.66 0.02 8.00
CA ALA A 80 7.46 -0.71 7.63
C ALA A 80 7.58 -2.21 7.92
N SER A 81 8.73 -2.83 7.62
CA SER A 81 8.97 -4.22 7.97
C SER A 81 8.91 -4.45 9.48
N ASN A 82 9.54 -3.58 10.28
CA ASN A 82 9.57 -3.73 11.73
C ASN A 82 8.18 -3.58 12.33
N VAL A 83 7.45 -2.52 11.96
CA VAL A 83 6.09 -2.27 12.45
C VAL A 83 5.17 -3.44 12.16
N LEU A 84 5.11 -3.92 10.91
CA LEU A 84 4.22 -5.03 10.56
C LEU A 84 4.67 -6.36 11.19
N LEU A 85 5.98 -6.57 11.35
CA LEU A 85 6.50 -7.77 11.98
C LEU A 85 6.17 -7.80 13.48
N ASP A 86 6.36 -6.69 14.18
CA ASP A 86 6.14 -6.59 15.62
C ASP A 86 4.65 -6.65 15.97
N GLU A 87 3.80 -5.95 15.20
CA GLU A 87 2.38 -5.80 15.50
C GLU A 87 1.51 -6.92 14.92
N SER A 88 1.96 -7.57 13.86
CA SER A 88 1.18 -8.61 13.19
C SER A 88 1.95 -9.88 12.87
N GLY A 89 3.26 -9.95 13.05
CA GLY A 89 4.05 -11.12 12.65
C GLY A 89 4.22 -11.24 11.12
N VAL A 90 4.04 -10.13 10.39
CA VAL A 90 4.19 -10.10 8.93
C VAL A 90 5.41 -9.28 8.55
N ARG A 91 6.39 -9.93 7.92
CA ARG A 91 7.60 -9.29 7.44
C ARG A 91 7.38 -8.66 6.07
N VAL A 92 7.81 -7.41 5.90
CA VAL A 92 7.91 -6.81 4.57
C VAL A 92 9.20 -7.26 3.91
N ARG A 93 9.09 -7.92 2.75
CA ARG A 93 10.23 -8.28 1.91
C ARG A 93 10.29 -7.31 0.73
N HIS A 94 11.28 -6.43 0.76
CA HIS A 94 11.62 -5.60 -0.39
C HIS A 94 12.15 -6.48 -1.52
N VAL A 95 11.46 -6.47 -2.66
CA VAL A 95 11.78 -7.26 -3.85
C VAL A 95 12.70 -6.47 -4.78
N GLY A 96 12.42 -5.17 -4.97
CA GLY A 96 13.27 -4.30 -5.77
C GLY A 96 12.78 -2.85 -5.82
N THR A 97 13.68 -1.97 -6.27
CA THR A 97 13.38 -0.57 -6.55
C THR A 97 13.70 -0.29 -8.01
N ARG A 98 12.75 0.32 -8.73
CA ARG A 98 12.93 0.80 -10.09
C ARG A 98 12.76 2.31 -10.12
N VAL A 99 13.59 2.97 -10.91
CA VAL A 99 13.37 4.35 -11.32
C VAL A 99 12.74 4.33 -12.72
N SER A 100 11.70 5.14 -12.95
CA SER A 100 11.07 5.30 -14.25
C SER A 100 12.12 5.64 -15.31
N GLY A 101 12.08 4.97 -16.45
CA GLY A 101 13.03 5.22 -17.55
C GLY A 101 12.71 6.47 -18.36
N ARG A 102 11.59 7.14 -18.06
CA ARG A 102 11.09 8.30 -18.80
C ARG A 102 10.44 9.34 -17.87
N PRO A 103 10.41 10.62 -18.27
CA PRO A 103 9.68 11.67 -17.56
C PRO A 103 8.22 11.29 -17.35
N ALA A 104 7.72 11.47 -16.13
CA ALA A 104 6.30 11.30 -15.84
C ALA A 104 5.53 12.58 -16.19
N PRO A 105 4.31 12.48 -16.72
CA PRO A 105 3.47 13.65 -16.92
C PRO A 105 3.09 14.25 -15.55
N THR A 106 2.92 15.57 -15.49
CA THR A 106 2.55 16.30 -14.25
C THR A 106 1.32 15.68 -13.56
N ALA A 107 0.34 15.18 -14.30
CA ALA A 107 -0.83 14.52 -13.72
C ALA A 107 -0.52 13.23 -12.95
N ALA A 108 0.57 12.53 -13.29
CA ALA A 108 1.08 11.35 -12.59
C ALA A 108 2.09 11.73 -11.49
N LEU A 109 2.69 12.91 -11.57
CA LEU A 109 3.56 13.44 -10.51
C LEU A 109 2.74 14.04 -9.35
N ASP A 110 1.59 14.63 -9.67
CA ASP A 110 0.70 15.30 -8.73
C ASP A 110 -0.74 14.72 -8.76
N PRO A 111 -0.92 13.42 -8.45
CA PRO A 111 -2.24 12.80 -8.43
C PRO A 111 -3.18 13.47 -7.42
N ARG A 112 -4.48 13.36 -7.69
CA ARG A 112 -5.52 13.84 -6.76
C ARG A 112 -5.74 12.80 -5.66
N ALA A 113 -6.01 13.23 -4.44
CA ALA A 113 -6.31 12.31 -3.34
C ALA A 113 -7.74 11.72 -3.38
N ASN A 114 -7.95 10.65 -2.61
CA ASN A 114 -9.25 10.13 -2.22
C ASN A 114 -10.17 9.77 -3.41
N LYS A 115 -11.44 10.17 -3.35
CA LYS A 115 -12.47 9.91 -4.39
C LYS A 115 -12.06 10.44 -5.78
N LEU A 116 -11.17 11.43 -5.83
CA LEU A 116 -10.68 11.96 -7.10
C LEU A 116 -9.62 11.04 -7.72
N LEU A 117 -8.87 10.27 -6.93
CA LEU A 117 -7.97 9.24 -7.44
C LEU A 117 -8.75 8.12 -8.15
N LEU A 118 -9.91 7.76 -7.61
CA LEU A 118 -10.82 6.81 -8.27
C LEU A 118 -11.33 7.38 -9.60
N LEU A 119 -11.63 8.67 -9.65
CA LEU A 119 -12.00 9.33 -10.90
C LEU A 119 -10.81 9.36 -11.88
N ASP A 120 -9.58 9.56 -11.40
CA ASP A 120 -8.36 9.45 -12.21
C ASP A 120 -8.23 8.06 -12.83
N GLU A 121 -8.51 7.00 -12.08
CA GLU A 121 -8.51 5.62 -12.56
C GLU A 121 -9.54 5.39 -13.69
N LEU A 122 -10.74 5.96 -13.54
CA LEU A 122 -11.83 5.85 -14.50
C LEU A 122 -11.62 6.69 -15.76
N THR A 123 -10.91 7.81 -15.64
CA THR A 123 -10.65 8.75 -16.74
C THR A 123 -9.33 8.46 -17.46
N GLY A 124 -8.60 7.40 -17.07
CA GLY A 124 -7.32 7.01 -17.68
C GLY A 124 -6.13 7.87 -17.25
N ARG A 125 -6.30 8.76 -16.26
CA ARG A 125 -5.20 9.61 -15.78
C ARG A 125 -4.10 8.81 -15.07
N ASN A 126 -4.40 7.57 -14.66
CA ASN A 126 -3.45 6.61 -14.10
C ASN A 126 -2.82 5.68 -15.17
N ASP A 127 -3.07 5.88 -16.47
CA ASP A 127 -2.53 5.01 -17.53
C ASP A 127 -1.00 4.98 -17.54
N PHE A 128 -0.37 6.09 -17.13
CA PHE A 128 1.08 6.14 -16.96
C PHE A 128 1.56 5.09 -15.95
N TYR A 129 0.95 5.01 -14.76
CA TYR A 129 1.30 4.00 -13.76
C TYR A 129 1.10 2.59 -14.29
N ARG A 130 -0.04 2.33 -14.96
CA ARG A 130 -0.32 1.01 -15.53
C ARG A 130 0.74 0.58 -16.53
N SER A 131 1.21 1.49 -17.38
CA SER A 131 2.29 1.18 -18.32
C SER A 131 3.64 0.92 -17.64
N GLU A 132 4.01 1.69 -16.61
CA GLU A 132 5.24 1.42 -15.83
C GLU A 132 5.15 0.08 -15.06
N LEU A 133 3.98 -0.24 -14.50
CA LEU A 133 3.73 -1.47 -13.76
C LEU A 133 3.71 -2.70 -14.67
N ALA A 134 3.21 -2.58 -15.91
CA ALA A 134 3.25 -3.67 -16.89
C ALA A 134 4.68 -4.09 -17.24
N ASP A 135 5.61 -3.13 -17.24
CA ASP A 135 7.04 -3.38 -17.47
C ASP A 135 7.76 -3.86 -16.20
N PHE A 136 7.10 -3.80 -15.04
CA PHE A 136 7.65 -4.25 -13.76
C PHE A 136 7.45 -5.76 -13.64
N SER A 137 8.35 -6.54 -14.24
CA SER A 137 8.29 -8.02 -14.30
C SER A 137 8.06 -8.72 -12.93
N GLU A 138 8.46 -8.08 -11.84
CA GLU A 138 8.28 -8.54 -10.45
C GLU A 138 6.97 -8.06 -9.79
N ALA A 139 6.04 -7.43 -10.52
CA ALA A 139 4.72 -7.02 -10.02
C ALA A 139 3.74 -8.21 -9.84
N GLY A 140 4.19 -9.42 -10.21
CA GLY A 140 3.40 -10.64 -10.16
C GLY A 140 2.47 -10.80 -11.36
N SER A 141 2.03 -12.04 -11.59
CA SER A 141 1.05 -12.36 -12.63
C SER A 141 -0.36 -12.00 -12.18
N LEU A 142 -1.27 -11.75 -13.13
CA LEU A 142 -2.72 -11.72 -12.85
C LEU A 142 -3.24 -13.06 -12.28
N LEU A 143 -2.47 -14.13 -12.45
CA LEU A 143 -2.78 -15.47 -11.92
C LEU A 143 -2.23 -15.71 -10.51
N ASP A 144 -1.50 -14.77 -9.92
CA ASP A 144 -0.99 -14.91 -8.55
C ASP A 144 -2.17 -14.74 -7.57
N VAL A 145 -2.74 -15.87 -7.16
CA VAL A 145 -3.90 -15.91 -6.25
C VAL A 145 -3.51 -15.51 -4.82
N VAL A 146 -2.25 -15.76 -4.42
CA VAL A 146 -1.70 -15.45 -3.10
C VAL A 146 -0.27 -14.93 -3.24
N GLY A 147 0.08 -13.91 -2.45
CA GLY A 147 1.44 -13.38 -2.36
C GLY A 147 1.82 -12.39 -3.46
N LYS A 148 0.82 -11.83 -4.16
CA LYS A 148 1.07 -10.83 -5.20
C LYS A 148 1.74 -9.60 -4.58
N PRO A 149 2.88 -9.13 -5.10
CA PRO A 149 3.58 -7.96 -4.54
C PRO A 149 2.72 -6.69 -4.59
N ILE A 150 2.86 -5.85 -3.57
CA ILE A 150 2.35 -4.46 -3.60
C ILE A 150 3.45 -3.57 -4.15
N THR A 151 3.12 -2.66 -5.07
CA THR A 151 4.06 -1.64 -5.56
C THR A 151 3.76 -0.27 -4.97
N ALA A 152 4.70 0.30 -4.23
CA ALA A 152 4.61 1.70 -3.79
C ALA A 152 5.20 2.62 -4.86
N ILE A 153 4.36 3.48 -5.42
CA ILE A 153 4.70 4.45 -6.46
C ILE A 153 5.03 5.78 -5.79
N VAL A 154 6.29 6.21 -5.92
CA VAL A 154 6.80 7.46 -5.37
C VAL A 154 6.51 8.59 -6.35
N VAL A 155 5.63 9.51 -5.95
CA VAL A 155 5.20 10.68 -6.72
C VAL A 155 5.71 11.97 -6.08
N ARG A 156 5.59 13.10 -6.78
CA ARG A 156 6.10 14.39 -6.30
C ARG A 156 5.23 14.92 -5.17
N ASN A 157 3.93 15.01 -5.41
CA ASN A 157 2.97 15.55 -4.47
C ASN A 157 1.63 14.82 -4.61
N ILE A 158 0.78 14.85 -3.59
CA ILE A 158 -0.58 14.33 -3.64
C ILE A 158 -1.49 15.49 -3.25
N ALA A 159 -2.34 15.92 -4.18
CA ALA A 159 -3.21 17.05 -3.95
C ALA A 159 -4.29 16.70 -2.92
N GLY A 160 -4.43 17.51 -1.87
CA GLY A 160 -5.49 17.36 -0.85
C GLY A 160 -5.03 17.23 0.60
N GLN A 161 -3.81 17.66 0.94
CA GLN A 161 -3.25 17.59 2.31
C GLN A 161 -3.15 16.15 2.85
N THR A 162 -2.95 15.17 1.97
CA THR A 162 -2.72 13.76 2.33
C THR A 162 -1.32 13.35 1.91
N THR A 163 -0.63 12.59 2.75
CA THR A 163 0.76 12.16 2.54
C THR A 163 0.86 10.86 1.73
N GLY A 164 -0.18 10.04 1.73
CA GLY A 164 -0.31 8.88 0.87
C GLY A 164 -1.75 8.71 0.36
N CYS A 165 -1.92 7.87 -0.65
CA CYS A 165 -3.23 7.48 -1.13
C CYS A 165 -3.18 6.08 -1.72
N SER A 166 -4.15 5.25 -1.33
CA SER A 166 -4.39 3.94 -1.92
C SER A 166 -5.78 3.93 -2.54
N LEU A 167 -5.93 3.24 -3.68
CA LEU A 167 -7.25 2.84 -4.21
C LEU A 167 -7.81 1.60 -3.46
N GLY A 168 -7.24 1.28 -2.29
CA GLY A 168 -7.56 0.11 -1.48
C GLY A 168 -7.43 -1.20 -2.26
N ILE A 169 -8.27 -2.16 -1.87
CA ILE A 169 -8.55 -3.48 -2.49
C ILE A 169 -8.35 -3.58 -4.01
N SER A 170 -8.66 -2.51 -4.73
CA SER A 170 -8.78 -2.53 -6.18
C SER A 170 -7.44 -2.44 -6.93
N ALA A 171 -6.36 -2.06 -6.25
CA ALA A 171 -5.04 -1.88 -6.85
C ALA A 171 -3.96 -2.64 -6.08
N ASP A 172 -3.07 -3.30 -6.82
CA ASP A 172 -1.86 -3.94 -6.25
C ASP A 172 -0.72 -2.92 -6.05
N TRP A 173 -1.09 -1.65 -5.85
CA TRP A 173 -0.17 -0.53 -5.72
C TRP A 173 -0.73 0.57 -4.83
N VAL A 174 0.17 1.36 -4.26
CA VAL A 174 -0.11 2.53 -3.43
C VAL A 174 0.68 3.73 -3.93
N ILE A 175 0.24 4.94 -3.60
CA ILE A 175 0.96 6.18 -3.94
C ILE A 175 1.50 6.80 -2.66
N VAL A 176 2.78 7.15 -2.68
CA VAL A 176 3.50 7.79 -1.58
C VAL A 176 4.26 9.01 -2.10
N GLN A 177 4.29 10.09 -1.34
CA GLN A 177 5.04 11.29 -1.70
C GLN A 177 6.54 11.11 -1.46
N ALA A 178 7.37 11.61 -2.38
CA ALA A 178 8.84 11.55 -2.29
C ALA A 178 9.38 12.21 -1.01
N SER A 179 8.84 13.36 -0.64
CA SER A 179 9.29 14.16 0.51
C SER A 179 9.14 13.47 1.88
N LEU A 180 8.38 12.38 1.96
CA LEU A 180 8.22 11.59 3.18
C LEU A 180 9.42 10.71 3.50
N PHE A 181 10.25 10.47 2.48
CA PHE A 181 11.43 9.62 2.55
C PHE A 181 12.73 10.42 2.65
N ASP A 182 12.65 11.75 2.60
CA ASP A 182 13.82 12.62 2.67
C ASP A 182 14.04 13.12 4.10
N ASP A 183 15.01 12.54 4.79
CA ASP A 183 15.41 12.90 6.17
C ASP A 183 15.98 14.32 6.28
N GLU A 184 16.36 14.93 5.16
CA GLU A 184 16.77 16.34 5.07
C GLU A 184 15.57 17.29 5.04
N ALA A 185 14.34 16.78 4.89
CA ALA A 185 13.10 17.54 4.88
C ALA A 185 12.26 17.25 6.16
N PRO A 186 12.65 17.78 7.34
CA PRO A 186 12.11 17.35 8.64
C PRO A 186 10.62 17.63 8.87
N HIS A 187 10.03 18.54 8.09
CA HIS A 187 8.60 18.88 8.17
C HIS A 187 7.71 18.02 7.26
N SER A 188 8.31 17.15 6.45
CA SER A 188 7.59 16.17 5.63
C SER A 188 8.00 14.74 5.93
N TYR A 189 9.22 14.50 6.42
CA TYR A 189 9.74 13.17 6.70
C TYR A 189 8.87 12.37 7.67
N ASP A 190 8.39 11.21 7.23
CA ASP A 190 7.59 10.30 8.07
C ASP A 190 7.75 8.85 7.61
N GLU A 191 8.62 8.11 8.32
CA GLU A 191 8.88 6.70 8.04
C GLU A 191 7.67 5.79 8.25
N THR A 192 6.62 6.25 8.94
CA THR A 192 5.43 5.44 9.23
C THR A 192 4.46 5.41 8.04
N VAL A 193 4.54 6.36 7.10
CA VAL A 193 3.58 6.46 5.98
C VAL A 193 3.59 5.19 5.15
N LEU A 194 4.76 4.63 4.84
CA LEU A 194 4.83 3.43 4.01
C LEU A 194 4.11 2.24 4.68
N ALA A 195 4.26 2.08 5.99
CA ALA A 195 3.55 1.04 6.75
C ALA A 195 2.03 1.27 6.72
N HIS A 196 1.61 2.52 6.87
CA HIS A 196 0.20 2.94 6.80
C HIS A 196 -0.43 2.64 5.44
N GLU A 197 0.23 3.02 4.35
CA GLU A 197 -0.27 2.77 2.99
C GLU A 197 -0.30 1.27 2.66
N LEU A 198 0.70 0.50 3.13
CA LEU A 198 0.66 -0.96 3.03
C LEU A 198 -0.52 -1.55 3.81
N GLY A 199 -0.84 -0.99 4.97
CA GLY A 199 -2.06 -1.32 5.72
C GLY A 199 -3.32 -1.10 4.88
N HIS A 200 -3.44 0.04 4.19
CA HIS A 200 -4.56 0.30 3.28
C HIS A 200 -4.63 -0.67 2.11
N ALA A 201 -3.50 -1.00 1.49
CA ALA A 201 -3.44 -2.02 0.43
C ALA A 201 -3.81 -3.42 0.94
N CYS A 202 -3.58 -3.69 2.24
CA CYS A 202 -4.02 -4.89 2.95
C CYS A 202 -5.39 -4.71 3.63
N ASN A 203 -6.21 -3.77 3.16
CA ASN A 203 -7.62 -3.59 3.53
C ASN A 203 -7.86 -3.11 4.96
N LEU A 204 -6.86 -2.51 5.59
CA LEU A 204 -7.04 -1.86 6.89
C LEU A 204 -7.67 -0.47 6.69
N PRO A 205 -8.84 -0.20 7.29
CA PRO A 205 -9.41 1.14 7.30
C PRO A 205 -8.69 2.02 8.33
N HIS A 206 -8.93 3.33 8.24
CA HIS A 206 -8.49 4.26 9.28
C HIS A 206 -9.03 3.86 10.66
N HIS A 207 -8.23 4.15 11.69
CA HIS A 207 -8.57 3.97 13.09
C HIS A 207 -8.56 5.32 13.82
N PRO A 208 -9.48 5.60 14.75
CA PRO A 208 -9.57 6.91 15.41
C PRO A 208 -8.49 7.15 16.47
N ASP A 209 -7.86 6.10 16.98
CA ASP A 209 -6.78 6.20 17.98
C ASP A 209 -5.47 6.66 17.35
N LYS A 210 -4.87 7.72 17.91
CA LYS A 210 -3.61 8.32 17.45
C LYS A 210 -2.41 7.38 17.59
N ASP A 211 -2.47 6.42 18.51
CA ASP A 211 -1.38 5.49 18.76
C ASP A 211 -1.45 4.27 17.81
N ASN A 212 -2.50 4.19 16.99
CA ASN A 212 -2.70 3.14 15.99
C ASN A 212 -2.03 3.48 14.65
N LEU A 213 -1.45 2.46 14.00
CA LEU A 213 -0.83 2.58 12.68
C LEU A 213 -1.77 3.23 11.65
N MET A 214 -3.06 2.90 11.70
CA MET A 214 -4.05 3.39 10.74
C MET A 214 -4.67 4.73 11.14
N PHE A 215 -4.05 5.50 12.04
CA PHE A 215 -4.49 6.85 12.33
C PHE A 215 -4.34 7.77 11.09
N PRO A 216 -5.39 8.49 10.67
CA PRO A 216 -5.42 9.19 9.37
C PRO A 216 -4.54 10.45 9.31
N MET A 217 -4.04 10.95 10.44
CA MET A 217 -3.29 12.20 10.51
C MET A 217 -1.86 11.91 10.97
N SER A 218 -0.88 12.53 10.30
CA SER A 218 0.51 12.55 10.73
C SER A 218 1.12 13.86 10.25
N SER A 219 1.69 14.63 11.19
CA SER A 219 2.25 15.96 10.95
C SER A 219 3.65 16.05 11.57
N PRO A 220 4.69 15.60 10.84
CA PRO A 220 6.07 15.69 11.30
C PRO A 220 6.52 17.12 11.58
N PRO A 221 7.50 17.31 12.47
CA PRO A 221 8.15 16.28 13.27
C PRO A 221 7.40 15.95 14.59
N ALA A 222 6.44 16.78 15.01
CA ALA A 222 5.89 16.74 16.37
C ALA A 222 4.77 15.71 16.55
N ASP A 223 3.91 15.54 15.55
CA ASP A 223 2.67 14.76 15.64
C ASP A 223 2.70 13.58 14.65
N ILE A 224 3.71 12.72 14.79
CA ILE A 224 3.79 11.48 14.03
C ILE A 224 2.82 10.46 14.63
N ARG A 225 2.04 9.78 13.77
CA ARG A 225 1.12 8.72 14.20
C ARG A 225 1.86 7.57 14.92
N GLY A 226 1.14 6.86 15.78
CA GLY A 226 1.64 5.64 16.40
C GLY A 226 1.73 4.47 15.42
N THR A 227 2.22 3.34 15.92
CA THR A 227 2.46 2.14 15.11
C THR A 227 1.64 0.94 15.53
N SER A 228 0.82 1.06 16.57
CA SER A 228 0.13 -0.09 17.17
C SER A 228 -0.93 -0.66 16.23
N MET A 229 -1.20 -1.97 16.30
CA MET A 229 -2.33 -2.61 15.63
C MET A 229 -3.17 -3.42 16.62
N ASN A 230 -4.49 -3.42 16.41
CA ASN A 230 -5.37 -4.31 17.15
C ASN A 230 -5.39 -5.73 16.52
N LYS A 231 -5.86 -6.72 17.28
CA LYS A 231 -5.90 -8.12 16.85
C LYS A 231 -6.71 -8.35 15.58
N LEU A 232 -7.76 -7.56 15.35
CA LEU A 232 -8.58 -7.66 14.15
C LEU A 232 -7.81 -7.17 12.93
N GLN A 233 -7.11 -6.03 13.03
CA GLN A 233 -6.24 -5.52 11.96
C GLN A 233 -5.15 -6.53 11.60
N SER A 234 -4.50 -7.12 12.61
CA SER A 234 -3.51 -8.18 12.40
C SER A 234 -4.12 -9.38 11.66
N ALA A 235 -5.31 -9.85 12.08
CA ALA A 235 -5.99 -10.97 11.43
C ALA A 235 -6.40 -10.67 9.97
N VAL A 236 -6.89 -9.45 9.68
CA VAL A 236 -7.21 -9.01 8.31
C VAL A 236 -5.96 -9.03 7.44
N LEU A 237 -4.83 -8.57 7.96
CA LEU A 237 -3.57 -8.56 7.24
C LEU A 237 -3.11 -9.98 6.89
N HIS A 238 -3.21 -10.94 7.81
CA HIS A 238 -2.92 -12.37 7.55
C HIS A 238 -3.90 -13.04 6.57
N GLY A 239 -5.13 -12.57 6.50
CA GLY A 239 -6.15 -13.07 5.58
C GLY A 239 -6.05 -12.49 4.16
N ASN A 240 -5.23 -11.45 3.98
CA ASN A 240 -5.17 -10.69 2.74
C ASN A 240 -4.39 -11.42 1.63
N ARG A 241 -4.85 -11.29 0.38
CA ARG A 241 -4.25 -11.93 -0.80
C ARG A 241 -2.77 -11.60 -1.04
N HIS A 242 -2.29 -10.47 -0.55
CA HIS A 242 -0.90 -10.03 -0.73
C HIS A 242 0.07 -10.72 0.24
N VAL A 243 -0.45 -11.33 1.31
CA VAL A 243 0.36 -11.92 2.37
C VAL A 243 0.54 -13.41 2.13
N ILE A 244 1.80 -13.83 2.06
CA ILE A 244 2.19 -15.23 1.99
C ILE A 244 2.25 -15.78 3.41
N PRO A 245 1.45 -16.79 3.77
CA PRO A 245 1.49 -17.38 5.11
C PRO A 245 2.88 -17.95 5.44
N GLY A 246 3.29 -17.81 6.69
CA GLY A 246 4.51 -18.42 7.17
C GLY A 246 4.43 -19.96 7.14
N VAL A 247 5.57 -20.61 6.90
CA VAL A 247 5.68 -22.08 6.93
C VAL A 247 5.64 -22.56 8.38
N ARG A 248 4.89 -23.63 8.65
CA ARG A 248 4.90 -24.33 9.94
C ARG A 248 6.07 -25.30 9.97
N HIS A 249 6.85 -25.25 11.04
CA HIS A 249 7.93 -26.19 11.32
C HIS A 249 7.53 -27.09 12.51
#